data_AF-A0AAP4A8X8-F1
#
_entry.id   AF-A0AAP4A8X8-F1
#
_cell.length_a   1.000
_cell.length_b   1.000
_cell.length_c   1.000
_cell.angle_alpha   90.00
_cell.angle_beta   90.00
_cell.angle_gamma   90.00
#
_symmetry.space_group_name_H-M   'P 1'
#
loop_
_entity.id
_entity.type
_entity.pdbx_description
1 polymer ?
#
loop_
_entity_poly.entity_id
_entity_poly.type
_entity_poly.pdbx_seq_one_letter_code
_entity_poly.pdbx_strand_id
1 'polypeptide(L)' 'MAKAILTKKSLVLKYQKGESDSGSPKFSTQKFSNIKVDAEDEKLYEVGQALGELLSSQVSSILKEDDFDFVEEDL' A
#
# COMPACT_ATOMS: atom_id res chain seq x y z
N MET A 1 -25.33 -8.64 14.62
CA MET A 1 -24.90 -8.86 13.21
C MET A 1 -23.39 -8.64 13.13
N ALA A 2 -22.65 -9.22 12.18
CA ALA A 2 -21.21 -8.96 12.06
C ALA A 2 -20.94 -7.62 11.34
N LYS A 3 -20.01 -6.84 11.88
CA LYS A 3 -19.58 -5.53 11.34
C LYS A 3 -18.08 -5.50 11.14
N ALA A 4 -17.62 -5.07 9.96
CA ALA A 4 -16.20 -4.86 9.69
C ALA A 4 -15.76 -3.48 10.18
N ILE A 5 -14.66 -3.43 10.93
CA ILE A 5 -14.02 -2.19 11.40
C ILE A 5 -12.62 -2.13 10.82
N LEU A 6 -12.29 -1.03 10.13
CA LEU A 6 -10.95 -0.76 9.63
C LEU A 6 -9.99 -0.53 10.82
N THR A 7 -8.97 -1.37 10.95
CA THR A 7 -8.02 -1.29 12.07
C THR A 7 -6.64 -0.81 11.65
N LYS A 8 -6.24 -1.03 10.39
CA LYS A 8 -4.95 -0.59 9.87
C LYS A 8 -5.07 -0.15 8.42
N LYS A 9 -4.30 0.88 8.07
CA LYS A 9 -4.11 1.35 6.70
C LYS A 9 -2.62 1.42 6.39
N SER A 10 -2.24 1.01 5.18
CA SER A 10 -0.87 1.06 4.69
C SER A 10 -0.80 1.50 3.23
N LEU A 11 0.30 2.18 2.88
CA LEU A 11 0.67 2.48 1.50
C LEU A 11 1.76 1.49 1.08
N VAL A 12 1.62 0.90 -0.11
CA VAL A 12 2.64 0.01 -0.67
C VAL A 12 3.06 0.50 -2.03
N LEU A 13 4.36 0.75 -2.19
CA LEU A 13 4.99 1.03 -3.47
C LEU A 13 5.58 -0.27 -4.01
N LYS A 14 5.26 -0.61 -5.26
CA LYS A 14 5.90 -1.70 -5.99
C LYS A 14 6.75 -1.11 -7.11
N TYR A 15 7.99 -1.54 -7.23
CA TYR A 15 8.94 -1.02 -8.22
C TYR A 15 9.88 -2.12 -8.72
N GLN A 16 10.40 -1.95 -9.94
CA GLN A 16 11.36 -2.90 -10.52
C GLN A 16 12.76 -2.62 -9.94
N LYS A 17 13.36 -3.61 -9.28
CA LYS A 17 14.69 -3.51 -8.64
C LYS A 17 15.81 -4.14 -9.49
N GLY A 18 15.48 -4.71 -10.64
CA GLY A 18 16.45 -5.28 -11.58
C GLY A 18 15.83 -6.39 -12.43
N GLU A 19 16.67 -7.33 -12.86
CA GLU A 19 16.29 -8.50 -13.64
C GLU A 19 16.86 -9.78 -13.00
N SER A 20 16.26 -10.94 -13.29
CA SER A 20 16.81 -12.24 -12.93
C SER A 20 17.91 -12.66 -13.90
N ASP A 21 18.62 -13.74 -13.57
CA ASP A 21 19.62 -14.35 -14.46
C ASP A 21 19.01 -14.84 -15.79
N SER A 22 17.69 -15.02 -15.83
CA SER A 22 16.90 -15.37 -17.02
C SER A 22 16.35 -14.15 -17.78
N GLY A 23 16.68 -12.92 -17.36
CA GLY A 23 16.20 -11.67 -17.99
C GLY A 23 14.76 -11.29 -17.62
N SER A 24 14.17 -11.87 -16.57
CA SER A 24 12.81 -11.52 -16.13
C SER A 24 12.86 -10.38 -15.11
N PRO A 25 11.99 -9.36 -15.20
CA PRO A 25 12.01 -8.23 -14.27
C PRO A 25 11.74 -8.67 -12.82
N LYS A 26 12.61 -8.26 -11.91
CA LYS A 26 12.46 -8.47 -10.46
C LYS A 26 11.81 -7.26 -9.83
N PHE A 27 10.67 -7.47 -9.17
CA PHE A 27 9.95 -6.44 -8.43
C PHE A 27 10.27 -6.49 -6.94
N SER A 28 10.28 -5.33 -6.31
CA SER A 28 10.39 -5.15 -4.87
C SER A 28 9.22 -4.31 -4.38
N THR A 29 8.89 -4.46 -3.10
CA THR A 29 7.83 -3.68 -2.44
C THR A 29 8.41 -2.93 -1.25
N GLN A 30 7.94 -1.70 -1.07
CA GLN A 30 8.18 -0.91 0.13
C GLN A 30 6.84 -0.54 0.75
N LYS A 31 6.62 -0.98 1.99
CA LYS A 31 5.38 -0.76 2.73
C LYS A 31 5.58 0.30 3.79
N PHE A 32 4.72 1.31 3.79
CA PHE A 32 4.57 2.32 4.82
C PHE A 32 3.32 1.98 5.63
N SER A 33 3.55 1.34 6.77
CA SER A 33 2.50 0.94 7.71
C SER A 33 2.12 2.08 8.65
N ASN A 34 1.04 1.87 9.41
CA ASN A 34 0.60 2.79 10.47
C ASN A 34 0.16 4.16 9.94
N ILE A 35 -0.47 4.16 8.76
CA ILE A 35 -1.14 5.34 8.21
C ILE A 35 -2.46 5.50 8.97
N LYS A 36 -2.85 6.74 9.24
CA LYS A 36 -4.13 7.02 9.88
C LYS A 36 -5.27 6.40 9.07
N VAL A 37 -6.19 5.73 9.76
CA VAL A 37 -7.30 5.00 9.10
C VAL A 37 -8.28 5.91 8.37
N ASP A 38 -8.31 7.19 8.72
CA ASP A 38 -9.12 8.25 8.12
C ASP A 38 -8.39 9.04 7.01
N ALA A 39 -7.16 8.65 6.66
CA ALA A 39 -6.44 9.29 5.57
C ALA A 39 -7.20 9.13 4.25
N GLU A 40 -7.41 10.26 3.56
CA GLU A 40 -8.09 10.31 2.27
C GLU A 40 -7.30 9.57 1.19
N ASP A 41 -8.00 8.82 0.34
CA ASP A 41 -7.39 8.01 -0.72
C ASP A 41 -6.61 8.87 -1.73
N GLU A 42 -7.10 10.06 -2.08
CA GLU A 42 -6.41 10.99 -2.98
C GLU A 42 -5.08 11.46 -2.38
N LYS A 43 -5.07 11.84 -1.10
CA LYS A 43 -3.85 12.27 -0.40
C LYS A 43 -2.86 11.13 -0.22
N LEU A 44 -3.36 9.92 0.03
CA LEU A 44 -2.52 8.74 0.09
C LEU A 44 -1.86 8.44 -1.26
N TYR A 45 -2.60 8.61 -2.36
CA TYR A 45 -2.10 8.43 -3.71
C TYR A 45 -1.06 9.50 -4.08
N GLU A 46 -1.35 10.78 -3.82
CA GLU A 46 -0.41 11.91 -4.03
C GLU A 46 0.93 11.67 -3.32
N VAL A 47 0.88 11.23 -2.05
CA VAL A 47 2.08 10.88 -1.28
C VAL A 47 2.82 9.71 -1.93
N GLY A 48 2.10 8.68 -2.39
CA GLY A 48 2.71 7.56 -3.11
C GLY A 48 3.41 7.96 -4.40
N GLN A 49 2.85 8.92 -5.14
CA GLN A 49 3.47 9.47 -6.35
C GLN A 49 4.76 10.22 -5.99
N ALA A 50 4.68 11.14 -5.03
CA ALA A 50 5.83 11.93 -4.58
C ALA A 50 6.97 11.04 -4.06
N LEU A 51 6.66 10.01 -3.26
CA LEU A 51 7.65 9.04 -2.82
C LEU A 51 8.25 8.25 -4.00
N GLY A 52 7.42 7.89 -4.98
CA GLY A 52 7.86 7.19 -6.18
C GLY A 52 8.85 7.98 -7.04
N GLU A 53 8.68 9.29 -7.14
CA GLU A 53 9.59 10.19 -7.86
C GLU A 53 10.99 10.27 -7.21
N LEU A 54 11.09 9.98 -5.91
CA LEU A 54 12.36 9.96 -5.18
C LEU A 54 13.12 8.63 -5.35
N LEU A 55 12.44 7.56 -5.81
CA LEU A 55 13.06 6.26 -6.00
C LEU A 55 13.83 6.24 -7.33
N SER A 56 15.02 5.64 -7.33
CA SER A 56 15.82 5.45 -8.55
C SER A 56 15.17 4.45 -9.53
N SER A 57 14.26 3.61 -9.03
CA SER A 57 13.52 2.61 -9.79
C SER A 57 12.14 3.15 -10.15
N GLN A 58 11.69 2.90 -11.38
CA GLN A 58 10.33 3.22 -11.78
C GLN A 58 9.31 2.46 -10.93
N VAL A 59 8.43 3.20 -10.26
CA VAL A 59 7.28 2.63 -9.54
C VAL A 59 6.31 2.04 -10.56
N SER A 60 6.04 0.74 -10.43
CA SER A 60 5.08 0.03 -11.27
C SER A 60 3.66 0.16 -10.74
N SER A 61 3.49 0.32 -9.42
CA SER A 61 2.17 0.41 -8.79
C SER A 61 2.24 1.10 -7.43
N ILE A 62 1.20 1.86 -7.13
CA ILE A 62 0.89 2.42 -5.80
C ILE A 62 -0.36 1.70 -5.30
N LEU A 63 -0.29 1.08 -4.14
CA LEU A 63 -1.36 0.26 -3.58
C LEU A 63 -1.75 0.78 -2.19
N LYS A 64 -3.04 0.66 -1.87
CA LYS A 64 -3.58 0.82 -0.53
C LYS A 64 -3.90 -0.56 0.02
N GLU A 65 -3.44 -0.85 1.24
CA GLU A 65 -3.83 -2.04 1.99
C GLU A 65 -4.58 -1.62 3.25
N ASP A 66 -5.79 -2.16 3.42
CA ASP A 66 -6.68 -1.91 4.55
C ASP A 66 -6.97 -3.25 5.25
N ASP A 67 -6.68 -3.33 6.56
CA ASP A 67 -6.99 -4.50 7.38
C ASP A 67 -8.29 -4.25 8.17
N PHE A 68 -9.19 -5.23 8.15
CA PHE A 68 -10.48 -5.14 8.84
C PHE A 68 -10.64 -6.26 9.86
N ASP A 69 -11.15 -5.92 11.04
CA ASP A 69 -11.61 -6.88 12.03
C ASP A 69 -13.14 -6.96 11.98
N PHE A 70 -13.68 -8.19 12.06
CA PHE A 70 -15.12 -8.40 12.22
C PHE A 70 -15.46 -8.41 13.71
N VAL A 71 -16.40 -7.56 14.11
CA VAL A 71 -16.98 -7.55 15.45
C VAL A 71 -18.45 -7.92 15.42
N GLU A 72 -18.94 -8.55 16.49
CA GLU A 72 -20.35 -8.80 16.68
C GLU A 72 -21.04 -7.55 17.25
N GLU A 73 -22.09 -7.08 16.59
CA GLU A 73 -22.92 -5.97 17.05
C GLU A 73 -24.15 -6.57 17.76
N ASP A 74 -24.20 -6.42 19.08
CA ASP A 74 -25.37 -6.71 19.91
C ASP A 74 -26.45 -5.64 19.67
N LEU A 75 -27.71 -6.06 19.48
CA LEU A 75 -28.86 -5.21 19.20
C LEU A 75 -29.29 -4.33 20.38
#